data_AF-A0A8I1YGR6-F1
#
_entry.id   AF-A0A8I1YGR6-F1
#
_cell.length_a   1.000
_cell.length_b   1.000
_cell.length_c   1.000
_cell.angle_alpha   90.00
_cell.angle_beta   90.00
_cell.angle_gamma   90.00
#
_symmetry.space_group_name_H-M   'P 1'
#
loop_
_entity.id
_entity.type
_entity.pdbx_description
1 polymer ?
#
loop_
_entity_poly.entity_id
_entity_poly.type
_entity_poly.pdbx_seq_one_letter_code
_entity_poly.pdbx_strand_id
1 'polypeptide(L)'
;MNEYTARANIDHYLDLLKRPDVPTNTRSMLNKRLLEEEDKLGRRREQLEFAESRAATCRDRVDRQRRLSDSFAPGSADREQAERLLVNFEALAQFVEGFCRQMRHTVNHSPL
;
A
#
# COMPACT_ATOMS: atom_id res chain seq x y z
N MET A 1 12.74 -5.30 2.28
CA MET A 1 13.79 -5.63 3.25
C MET A 1 13.50 -5.16 4.69
N ASN A 2 12.32 -4.62 5.01
CA ASN A 2 12.11 -3.90 6.28
C ASN A 2 10.97 -4.49 7.16
N GLU A 3 10.09 -5.34 6.62
CA GLU A 3 8.90 -5.91 7.35
C GLU A 3 9.23 -7.27 7.95
N TYR A 4 9.99 -8.05 7.19
CA TYR A 4 10.76 -9.20 7.64
C TYR A 4 11.53 -8.89 8.93
N THR A 5 12.26 -7.77 8.95
CA THR A 5 12.97 -7.33 10.15
C THR A 5 12.02 -7.01 11.28
N ALA A 6 10.89 -6.34 11.01
CA ALA A 6 9.94 -5.98 12.05
C ALA A 6 9.23 -7.21 12.66
N ARG A 7 8.73 -8.15 11.85
CA ARG A 7 8.11 -9.39 12.34
C ARG A 7 9.12 -10.29 13.06
N ALA A 8 10.30 -10.51 12.48
CA ALA A 8 11.35 -11.28 13.13
C ALA A 8 11.81 -10.63 14.45
N ASN A 9 11.86 -9.30 14.51
CA ASN A 9 12.15 -8.57 15.75
C ASN A 9 11.02 -8.77 16.78
N ILE A 10 9.75 -8.72 16.36
CA ILE A 10 8.60 -8.99 17.24
C ILE A 10 8.71 -10.41 17.82
N ASP A 11 8.88 -11.42 16.98
CA ASP A 11 9.02 -12.82 17.40
C ASP A 11 10.21 -12.97 18.36
N HIS A 12 11.35 -12.38 18.03
CA HIS A 12 12.54 -12.39 18.86
C HIS A 12 12.31 -11.74 20.24
N TYR A 13 11.67 -10.56 20.29
CA TYR A 13 11.40 -9.88 21.55
C TYR A 13 10.35 -10.61 22.39
N LEU A 14 9.34 -11.21 21.76
CA LEU A 14 8.37 -12.08 22.44
C LEU A 14 9.06 -13.30 23.05
N ASP A 15 9.99 -13.94 22.32
CA ASP A 15 10.76 -15.08 22.83
C ASP A 15 11.69 -14.70 23.98
N LEU A 16 12.31 -13.52 23.94
CA LEU A 16 13.09 -13.01 25.07
C LEU A 16 12.20 -12.79 26.30
N LEU A 17 11.00 -12.23 26.13
CA LEU A 17 10.07 -11.96 27.22
C LEU A 17 9.54 -13.22 27.90
N LYS A 18 9.52 -14.37 27.21
CA LYS A 18 9.13 -15.68 27.78
C LYS A 18 10.14 -16.24 28.79
N ARG A 19 11.37 -15.71 28.85
CA ARG A 19 12.39 -16.20 29.78
C ARG A 19 12.02 -15.85 31.24
N PRO A 20 12.12 -16.80 32.18
CA PRO A 20 11.63 -16.61 33.55
C PRO A 20 12.43 -15.56 34.35
N ASP A 21 13.66 -15.28 33.91
CA ASP A 21 14.65 -14.47 34.61
C ASP A 21 14.89 -13.08 33.98
N VAL A 22 14.02 -12.62 33.06
CA VAL A 22 14.19 -11.29 32.46
C VAL A 22 14.05 -10.20 33.53
N PRO A 23 15.10 -9.37 33.74
CA PRO A 23 15.04 -8.24 34.67
C PRO A 23 13.96 -7.23 34.28
N THR A 24 13.35 -6.58 35.26
CA THR A 24 12.27 -5.60 35.03
C THR A 24 12.65 -4.50 34.03
N ASN A 25 13.87 -3.96 34.12
CA ASN A 25 14.35 -2.94 33.18
C ASN A 25 14.46 -3.47 31.74
N THR A 26 14.96 -4.69 31.57
CA THR A 26 15.05 -5.37 30.28
C THR A 26 13.65 -5.64 29.72
N ARG A 27 12.70 -6.05 30.57
CA ARG A 27 11.29 -6.25 30.19
C ARG A 27 10.65 -4.95 29.68
N SER A 28 10.83 -3.83 30.39
CA SER A 28 10.32 -2.52 29.96
C SER A 28 10.92 -2.07 28.62
N MET A 29 12.22 -2.31 28.41
CA MET A 29 12.89 -2.01 27.15
C MET A 29 12.32 -2.87 26.00
N LEU A 30 12.17 -4.18 26.20
CA LEU A 30 11.62 -5.10 25.20
C LEU A 30 10.17 -4.72 24.81
N ASN A 31 9.34 -4.35 25.78
CA ASN A 31 7.98 -3.86 25.51
C ASN A 31 7.98 -2.58 24.66
N LYS A 32 8.88 -1.65 24.94
CA LYS A 32 9.03 -0.45 24.11
C LYS A 32 9.43 -0.81 22.68
N ARG A 33 10.38 -1.73 22.50
CA ARG A 33 10.82 -2.19 21.18
C ARG A 33 9.71 -2.90 20.41
N LEU A 34 8.89 -3.71 21.09
CA LEU A 34 7.71 -4.33 20.49
C LEU A 34 6.74 -3.29 19.93
N LEU A 35 6.41 -2.26 20.72
CA LEU A 35 5.53 -1.17 20.26
C LEU A 35 6.11 -0.46 19.03
N GLU A 36 7.42 -0.21 19.00
CA GLU A 36 8.09 0.42 17.86
C GLU A 36 7.99 -0.43 16.58
N GLU A 37 8.12 -1.76 16.69
CA GLU A 37 7.98 -2.65 15.53
C GLU A 37 6.53 -2.79 15.06
N GLU A 38 5.57 -2.91 15.99
CA GLU A 38 4.13 -2.93 15.66
C GLU A 38 3.69 -1.63 14.95
N ASP A 39 4.17 -0.48 15.43
CA ASP A 39 3.92 0.83 14.82
C ASP A 39 4.51 0.93 13.39
N LYS A 40 5.66 0.29 13.12
CA LYS A 40 6.19 0.20 11.74
C LYS A 40 5.31 -0.65 10.84
N LEU A 41 4.74 -1.75 11.34
CA LEU A 41 3.80 -2.57 10.57
C LEU A 41 2.50 -1.82 10.31
N GLY A 42 1.95 -1.13 11.32
CA GLY A 42 0.77 -0.28 11.23
C GLY A 42 0.91 0.78 10.14
N ARG A 43 1.97 1.59 10.17
CA ARG A 43 2.23 2.63 9.15
C ARG A 43 2.27 2.09 7.72
N ARG A 44 2.78 0.88 7.51
CA ARG A 44 2.84 0.30 6.14
C ARG A 44 1.48 -0.15 5.65
N ARG A 45 0.65 -0.70 6.54
CA ARG A 45 -0.75 -1.02 6.22
C ARG A 45 -1.52 0.23 5.87
N GLU A 46 -1.40 1.30 6.67
CA GLU A 46 -2.03 2.59 6.38
C GLU A 46 -1.58 3.17 5.02
N GLN A 47 -0.28 3.09 4.72
CA GLN A 47 0.24 3.52 3.41
C GLN A 47 -0.32 2.69 2.26
N LEU A 48 -0.46 1.36 2.45
CA LEU A 48 -1.05 0.48 1.45
C LEU A 48 -2.53 0.83 1.23
N GLU A 49 -3.32 0.97 2.29
CA GLU A 49 -4.73 1.37 2.19
C GLU A 49 -4.91 2.71 1.48
N PHE A 50 -4.04 3.69 1.79
CA PHE A 50 -4.02 4.97 1.08
C PHE A 50 -3.73 4.78 -0.41
N ALA A 51 -2.72 4.01 -0.78
CA ALA A 51 -2.38 3.74 -2.17
C ALA A 51 -3.53 3.03 -2.91
N GLU A 52 -4.17 2.06 -2.27
CA GLU A 52 -5.32 1.33 -2.82
C GLU A 52 -6.53 2.23 -3.07
N SER A 53 -6.82 3.15 -2.15
CA SER A 53 -7.86 4.17 -2.30
C SER A 53 -7.58 5.09 -3.51
N ARG A 54 -6.31 5.47 -3.70
CA ARG A 54 -5.90 6.25 -4.88
C ARG A 54 -6.01 5.45 -6.18
N ALA A 55 -5.68 4.17 -6.17
CA ALA A 55 -5.86 3.30 -7.32
C ALA A 55 -7.34 3.18 -7.72
N ALA A 56 -8.23 2.99 -6.73
CA ALA A 56 -9.68 2.97 -6.96
C ALA A 56 -10.17 4.29 -7.57
N THR A 57 -9.75 5.42 -7.01
CA THR A 57 -10.08 6.75 -7.54
C THR A 57 -9.60 6.93 -8.99
N CYS A 58 -8.42 6.40 -9.34
CA CYS A 58 -7.91 6.49 -10.71
C CYS A 58 -8.74 5.64 -11.68
N ARG A 59 -9.14 4.43 -11.29
CA ARG A 59 -10.05 3.59 -12.08
C ARG A 59 -11.39 4.29 -12.34
N ASP A 60 -12.00 4.86 -11.30
CA ASP A 60 -13.27 5.58 -11.45
C ASP A 60 -13.17 6.76 -12.44
N ARG A 61 -12.03 7.46 -12.45
CA ARG A 61 -11.75 8.54 -13.39
C ARG A 61 -11.58 8.05 -14.82
N VAL A 62 -10.86 6.94 -15.03
CA VAL A 62 -10.74 6.28 -16.34
C VAL A 62 -12.12 5.90 -16.86
N ASP A 63 -12.94 5.23 -16.04
CA ASP A 63 -14.28 4.80 -16.43
C ASP A 63 -15.19 6.00 -16.75
N ARG A 64 -15.10 7.07 -15.96
CA ARG A 64 -15.84 8.31 -16.25
C ARG A 64 -15.39 8.95 -17.56
N GLN A 65 -14.08 9.05 -17.80
CA GLN A 65 -13.55 9.64 -19.03
C GLN A 65 -13.89 8.79 -20.25
N ARG A 66 -13.89 7.47 -20.13
CA ARG A 66 -14.31 6.55 -21.19
C ARG A 66 -15.76 6.78 -21.57
N ARG A 67 -16.66 6.80 -20.57
CA ARG A 67 -18.09 7.13 -20.79
C ARG A 67 -18.30 8.51 -21.43
N LEU A 68 -17.50 9.50 -21.05
CA LEU A 68 -17.55 10.83 -21.67
C LEU A 68 -17.13 10.77 -23.14
N SER A 69 -16.03 10.08 -23.45
CA SER A 69 -15.53 9.90 -24.82
C SER A 69 -16.57 9.20 -25.71
N ASP A 70 -17.23 8.17 -25.16
CA ASP A 70 -18.28 7.42 -25.85
C ASP A 70 -19.58 8.22 -26.06
N SER A 71 -19.78 9.29 -25.30
CA SER A 71 -20.96 10.16 -25.45
C SER A 71 -20.85 11.15 -26.63
N PHE A 72 -19.64 11.37 -27.16
CA PHE A 72 -19.42 12.23 -28.31
C PHE A 72 -19.58 11.47 -29.63
N ALA A 73 -20.00 12.21 -30.66
CA ALA A 73 -20.16 11.66 -32.01
C ALA A 73 -18.84 11.06 -32.54
N PRO A 74 -18.87 9.87 -33.16
CA PRO A 74 -17.68 9.28 -33.78
C PRO A 74 -17.00 10.23 -34.77
N GLY A 75 -15.68 10.39 -34.65
CA GLY A 75 -14.89 11.29 -35.50
C GLY A 75 -15.05 12.79 -35.20
N SER A 76 -15.78 13.17 -34.14
CA SER A 76 -15.81 14.58 -33.72
C SER A 76 -14.50 15.01 -33.06
N ALA A 77 -14.16 16.29 -33.19
CA ALA A 77 -13.00 16.86 -32.49
C ALA A 77 -13.09 16.70 -30.96
N ASP A 78 -14.31 16.81 -30.40
CA ASP A 78 -14.55 16.61 -28.97
C ASP A 78 -14.23 15.18 -28.53
N ARG A 79 -14.60 14.19 -29.36
CA ARG A 79 -14.28 12.79 -29.11
C ARG A 79 -12.77 12.55 -29.16
N GLU A 80 -12.10 13.04 -30.20
CA GLU A 80 -10.64 12.92 -30.31
C GLU A 80 -9.92 13.56 -29.11
N GLN A 81 -10.38 14.72 -28.66
CA GLN A 81 -9.82 15.38 -27.48
C GLN A 81 -10.07 14.57 -26.21
N ALA A 82 -11.27 14.03 -26.03
CA ALA A 82 -11.63 13.21 -24.88
C ALA A 82 -10.83 11.89 -24.84
N GLU A 83 -10.60 11.25 -25.98
CA GLU A 83 -9.80 10.04 -26.12
C GLU A 83 -8.31 10.30 -25.83
N ARG A 84 -7.75 11.43 -26.28
CA ARG A 84 -6.38 11.83 -25.89
C ARG A 84 -6.23 11.99 -24.38
N LEU A 85 -7.25 12.56 -23.72
CA LEU A 85 -7.24 12.70 -22.28
C LEU A 85 -7.42 11.35 -21.56
N LEU A 86 -8.20 10.43 -22.14
CA LEU A 86 -8.37 9.07 -21.62
C LEU A 86 -7.03 8.33 -21.55
N VAL A 87 -6.19 8.42 -22.59
CA VAL A 87 -4.85 7.81 -22.60
C VAL A 87 -4.01 8.27 -21.39
N ASN A 88 -4.08 9.56 -21.04
CA ASN A 88 -3.37 10.09 -19.88
C ASN A 88 -3.90 9.52 -18.55
N PHE A 89 -5.22 9.39 -18.41
CA PHE A 89 -5.81 8.78 -17.22
C PHE A 89 -5.50 7.29 -17.11
N GLU A 90 -5.48 6.57 -18.23
CA GLU A 90 -5.13 5.14 -18.27
C GLU A 90 -3.66 4.93 -17.87
N ALA A 91 -2.74 5.76 -18.39
CA ALA A 91 -1.34 5.71 -17.99
C ALA A 91 -1.15 5.98 -16.49
N LEU A 92 -1.86 6.98 -15.94
CA LEU A 92 -1.81 7.28 -14.50
C LEU A 92 -2.39 6.14 -13.65
N ALA A 93 -3.51 5.55 -14.07
CA ALA A 93 -4.12 4.43 -13.37
C ALA A 93 -3.17 3.21 -13.34
N GLN A 94 -2.56 2.87 -14.48
CA GLN A 94 -1.58 1.78 -14.56
C GLN A 94 -0.37 2.01 -13.65
N PHE A 95 0.15 3.24 -13.60
CA PHE A 95 1.25 3.59 -12.71
C PHE A 95 0.90 3.37 -11.23
N VAL A 96 -0.24 3.91 -10.79
CA VAL A 96 -0.70 3.78 -9.39
C VAL A 96 -1.02 2.32 -9.05
N GLU A 97 -1.60 1.56 -9.96
CA GLU A 97 -1.87 0.13 -9.76
C GLU A 97 -0.59 -0.70 -9.70
N GLY A 98 0.41 -0.39 -10.52
CA GLY A 98 1.75 -0.97 -10.45
C GLY A 98 2.37 -0.76 -9.07
N PHE A 99 2.33 0.48 -8.58
CA PHE A 99 2.82 0.82 -7.24
C PHE A 99 2.07 0.06 -6.13
N CYS A 100 0.73 -0.01 -6.20
CA CYS A 100 -0.07 -0.76 -5.24
C CYS A 100 0.28 -2.26 -5.23
N ARG A 101 0.50 -2.87 -6.40
CA ARG A 101 0.92 -4.28 -6.49
C ARG A 101 2.28 -4.50 -5.82
N GLN A 102 3.23 -3.60 -6.02
CA GLN A 102 4.54 -3.66 -5.38
C GLN A 102 4.43 -3.52 -3.85
N MET A 103 3.59 -2.61 -3.36
CA MET A 103 3.33 -2.46 -1.93
C MET A 103 2.67 -3.70 -1.34
N ARG A 104 1.63 -4.25 -1.98
CA ARG A 104 1.00 -5.51 -1.56
C ARG A 104 2.00 -6.65 -1.51
N HIS A 105 2.87 -6.78 -2.50
CA HIS A 105 3.91 -7.79 -2.48
C HIS A 105 4.82 -7.61 -1.25
N THR A 106 5.21 -6.36 -0.95
CA THR A 106 6.05 -6.05 0.22
C THR A 106 5.37 -6.40 1.54
N VAL A 107 4.09 -6.08 1.69
CA VAL A 107 3.29 -6.35 2.91
C VAL A 107 2.94 -7.83 3.06
N ASN A 108 2.55 -8.50 1.97
CA ASN A 108 2.04 -9.88 1.98
C ASN A 108 3.13 -10.95 1.86
N HIS A 109 4.20 -10.73 1.10
CA HIS A 109 5.30 -11.70 0.98
C HIS A 109 6.28 -11.53 2.14
N SER A 110 5.82 -11.35 3.36
CA SER A 110 6.61 -11.63 4.57
C SER A 110 6.37 -13.10 4.91
N PRO A 111 7.29 -14.03 4.59
CA PRO A 111 7.15 -15.45 4.85
C PRO A 111 7.12 -15.66 6.37
N LEU A 112 6.28 -16.64 6.73
CA LEU A 112 6.16 -17.24 8.06
C LEU A 112 7.49 -17.82 8.54
#